data_AF-D0W948-F1
#
_entry.id   AF-D0W948-F1
#
_cell.length_a   1.000
_cell.length_b   1.000
_cell.length_c   1.000
_cell.angle_alpha   90.00
_cell.angle_beta   90.00
_cell.angle_gamma   90.00
#
_symmetry.space_group_name_H-M   'P 1'
#
loop_
_entity.id
_entity.type
_entity.pdbx_description
1 polymer ?
#
loop_
_entity_poly.entity_id
_entity_poly.type
_entity_poly.pdbx_seq_one_letter_code
_entity_poly.pdbx_strand_id
1 'polypeptide(L)' 'MCIAFYTVNPDQYEYQKSRAYIVRIFLNDEIVETTVFPITNPQNTYKTRQEAEEYGRLTVKALMDKQEKTA' A
#
# COMPACT_ATOMS: atom_id res chain seq x y z
N MET A 1 1.01 -20.18 -10.19
CA MET A 1 0.05 -19.33 -9.46
C MET A 1 0.73 -18.00 -9.23
N CYS A 2 0.22 -16.90 -9.78
CA CYS A 2 0.79 -15.58 -9.52
C CYS A 2 0.15 -15.02 -8.26
N ILE A 3 0.97 -14.49 -7.34
CA ILE A 3 0.50 -13.92 -6.08
C ILE A 3 0.81 -12.43 -6.12
N ALA A 4 -0.23 -11.60 -6.04
CA ALA A 4 -0.10 -10.16 -5.88
C ALA A 4 -0.77 -9.73 -4.58
N PHE A 5 -0.07 -8.93 -3.77
CA PHE A 5 -0.58 -8.44 -2.49
C PHE A 5 0.05 -7.08 -2.15
N TYR A 6 -0.48 -6.42 -1.12
CA TYR A 6 0.06 -5.15 -0.65
C TYR A 6 0.20 -5.15 0.87
N THR A 7 1.07 -4.29 1.37
CA THR A 7 1.19 -3.98 2.80
C THR A 7 1.04 -2.49 3.01
N VAL A 8 0.44 -2.07 4.13
CA VAL A 8 0.35 -0.67 4.56
C VAL A 8 0.96 -0.56 5.95
N ASN A 9 2.16 0.05 6.03
CA ASN A 9 2.90 0.18 7.28
C ASN A 9 3.18 1.65 7.60
N PRO A 10 3.11 2.08 8.87
CA PRO A 10 3.59 3.41 9.26
C PRO A 10 5.10 3.55 8.98
N ASP A 11 5.57 4.78 8.74
CA ASP A 11 6.98 5.06 8.43
C ASP A 11 7.92 4.93 9.65
N GLN A 12 7.39 4.91 10.87
CA GLN A 12 8.17 4.85 12.11
C GLN A 12 7.65 3.84 13.14
N TYR A 13 8.58 3.40 13.98
CA TYR A 13 8.39 2.42 15.06
C TYR A 13 8.07 3.11 16.40
N GLU A 14 7.11 2.52 17.13
CA GLU A 14 6.61 2.67 18.53
C GLU A 14 6.79 3.98 19.34
N TYR A 15 7.85 4.76 19.18
CA TYR A 15 8.18 5.91 20.03
C TYR A 15 7.97 7.29 19.39
N GLN A 16 7.76 7.36 18.07
CA GLN A 16 7.46 8.61 17.35
C GLN A 16 6.10 8.52 16.66
N LYS A 17 5.37 9.64 16.60
CA LYS A 17 4.14 9.72 15.81
C LYS A 17 4.50 9.54 14.33
N SER A 18 3.94 8.50 13.71
CA SER A 18 4.03 8.25 12.28
C SER A 18 3.70 9.51 11.48
N ARG A 19 4.49 9.76 10.43
CA ARG A 19 4.31 10.90 9.51
C ARG A 19 3.74 10.47 8.18
N ALA A 20 3.74 9.18 7.88
CA ALA A 20 3.17 8.65 6.66
C ALA A 20 2.78 7.18 6.79
N TYR A 21 1.92 6.72 5.88
CA TYR A 21 1.74 5.31 5.59
C TYR A 21 2.48 4.95 4.31
N ILE A 22 3.25 3.86 4.34
CA ILE A 22 4.01 3.33 3.23
C ILE A 22 3.25 2.13 2.69
N VAL A 23 2.79 2.24 1.44
CA VAL A 23 2.22 1.13 0.69
C VAL A 23 3.33 0.46 -0.11
N ARG A 24 3.44 -0.86 0.00
CA ARG A 24 4.31 -1.67 -0.87
C ARG A 24 3.44 -2.67 -1.61
N ILE A 25 3.63 -2.77 -2.91
CA ILE A 25 2.96 -3.75 -3.79
C ILE A 25 3.96 -4.84 -4.12
N PHE A 26 3.51 -6.09 -3.93
CA PHE A 26 4.30 -7.28 -4.19
C PHE A 26 3.69 -8.07 -5.34
N LEU A 27 4.56 -8.62 -6.19
CA LEU A 27 4.22 -9.57 -7.24
C LEU A 27 5.23 -10.71 -7.18
N ASN A 28 4.78 -11.93 -6.89
CA ASN A 28 5.65 -13.10 -6.71
C ASN A 28 6.81 -12.83 -5.73
N ASP A 29 6.48 -12.26 -4.57
CA ASP A 29 7.41 -11.89 -3.49
C ASP A 29 8.42 -10.77 -3.83
N GLU A 30 8.36 -10.19 -5.03
CA GLU A 30 9.15 -9.01 -5.41
C GLU A 30 8.35 -7.73 -5.22
N ILE A 31 8.99 -6.69 -4.65
CA ILE A 31 8.40 -5.35 -4.55
C ILE A 31 8.43 -4.70 -5.93
N VAL A 32 7.27 -4.45 -6.50
CA VAL A 32 7.12 -3.80 -7.81
C VAL A 32 6.82 -2.31 -7.70
N GLU A 33 6.24 -1.88 -6.58
CA GLU A 33 5.88 -0.48 -6.35
C GLU A 33 5.92 -0.15 -4.86
N THR A 34 6.37 1.08 -4.54
CA THR A 34 6.36 1.62 -3.19
C THR A 34 5.88 3.07 -3.22
N THR A 35 4.84 3.37 -2.45
CA THR A 35 4.16 4.66 -2.46
C THR A 35 3.97 5.17 -1.04
N VAL A 36 4.14 6.48 -0.85
CA VAL A 36 4.05 7.13 0.46
C VAL A 36 2.80 7.99 0.53
N PHE A 37 2.05 7.86 1.63
CA PHE A 37 0.85 8.64 1.94
C PHE A 37 1.12 9.50 3.19
N PRO A 38 1.51 10.79 3.02
CA PRO A 38 1.80 11.67 4.14
C PRO A 38 0.56 11.94 5.01
N ILE A 39 0.74 11.85 6.33
CA ILE A 39 -0.28 12.23 7.31
C ILE A 39 -0.28 13.76 7.41
N THR A 40 -1.29 14.38 6.81
CA THR A 40 -1.46 15.85 6.84
C THR A 40 -2.20 16.34 8.08
N ASN A 41 -3.01 15.47 8.70
CA ASN A 41 -3.66 15.73 9.99
C ASN A 41 -3.20 14.71 11.03
N PRO A 42 -2.23 15.07 11.91
CA PRO A 42 -1.74 14.19 12.97
C PRO A 42 -2.79 13.76 14.00
N GLN A 43 -3.96 14.41 14.06
CA GLN A 43 -5.06 14.04 14.95
C GLN A 43 -6.03 13.04 14.29
N ASN A 44 -5.96 12.86 12.98
CA ASN A 44 -6.81 11.94 12.22
C ASN A 44 -5.99 11.19 11.18
N THR A 45 -5.23 10.20 11.63
CA THR A 45 -4.42 9.33 10.77
C THR A 45 -5.26 8.28 10.04
N TYR A 46 -6.48 8.02 10.53
CA TYR A 46 -7.38 7.00 9.98
C TYR A 46 -7.71 7.26 8.51
N LYS A 47 -7.99 8.52 8.16
CA LYS A 47 -8.29 8.90 6.76
C LYS A 47 -7.13 8.58 5.82
N THR A 48 -5.91 9.00 6.18
CA THR A 48 -4.71 8.71 5.37
C THR A 48 -4.45 7.20 5.27
N ARG A 49 -4.72 6.45 6.33
CA ARG A 49 -4.61 4.98 6.30
C ARG A 49 -5.60 4.35 5.31
N GLN A 50 -6.86 4.79 5.33
CA GLN A 50 -7.88 4.28 4.39
C GLN A 50 -7.51 4.59 2.93
N GLU A 51 -7.00 5.79 2.66
CA GLU A 51 -6.53 6.15 1.32
C GLU A 51 -5.38 5.24 0.85
N ALA A 52 -4.44 4.94 1.75
CA ALA A 52 -3.33 4.02 1.48
C ALA A 52 -3.82 2.56 1.26
N GLU A 53 -4.77 2.09 2.07
CA GLU A 53 -5.38 0.75 1.93
C GLU A 53 -6.16 0.61 0.61
N GLU A 54 -6.97 1.60 0.26
CA GLU A 54 -7.76 1.59 -0.98
C GLU A 54 -6.86 1.63 -2.22
N TYR A 55 -5.80 2.45 -2.19
CA TYR A 55 -4.79 2.46 -3.24
C TYR A 55 -4.14 1.08 -3.40
N GLY A 56 -3.67 0.46 -2.32
CA GLY A 56 -3.07 -0.88 -2.38
C GLY A 56 -4.02 -1.93 -2.97
N ARG A 57 -5.30 -1.91 -2.55
CA ARG A 57 -6.34 -2.79 -3.04
C ARG A 57 -6.59 -2.64 -4.54
N LEU A 58 -6.73 -1.39 -5.02
CA LEU A 58 -6.98 -1.11 -6.43
C LEU A 58 -5.78 -1.44 -7.32
N THR A 59 -4.56 -1.16 -6.86
CA THR A 59 -3.34 -1.47 -7.61
C THR A 59 -3.14 -2.98 -7.77
N VAL A 60 -3.30 -3.77 -6.69
CA VAL A 60 -3.24 -5.24 -6.77
C VAL A 60 -4.33 -5.78 -7.69
N LYS A 61 -5.56 -5.27 -7.60
CA LYS A 61 -6.64 -5.68 -8.51
C LYS A 61 -6.27 -5.41 -9.97
N ALA A 62 -5.77 -4.21 -10.29
CA ALA A 62 -5.39 -3.86 -11.65
C ALA A 62 -4.24 -4.73 -12.20
N LEU A 63 -3.29 -5.12 -11.34
CA LEU A 63 -2.21 -6.05 -11.71
C LEU A 63 -2.75 -7.44 -12.05
N MET A 64 -3.64 -7.98 -11.21
CA MET A 64 -4.27 -9.28 -11.44
C MET A 64 -5.12 -9.25 -12.73
N ASP A 65 -5.97 -8.23 -12.90
CA ASP A 65 -6.82 -8.05 -14.10
C ASP A 65 -5.98 -7.98 -15.39
N LYS A 66 -4.76 -7.43 -15.33
CA LYS A 66 -3.85 -7.36 -16.48
C LYS A 66 -3.22 -8.71 -16.80
N GLN A 67 -2.85 -9.48 -15.77
CA GLN A 67 -2.27 -10.82 -15.96
C GLN A 67 -3.28 -11.80 -16.55
N GLU A 68 -4.54 -11.76 -16.11
CA GLU A 68 -5.61 -12.60 -16.68
C GLU A 68 -5.85 -12.33 -18.17
N LYS A 69 -5.66 -11.08 -18.63
CA LYS A 69 -5.81 -10.71 -20.04
C LYS A 69 -4.63 -11.10 -20.93
N THR A 70 -3.49 -11.45 -20.32
CA THR A 70 -2.23 -11.76 -21.04
C THR A 70 -1.94 -13.26 -21.02
N ALA A 71 -2.66 -14.04 -20.21
CA ALA A 71 -2.59 -15.50 -20.13
C ALA A 71 -3.56 -16.16 -21.12
#